data_AF-A0A7V4JQE8-F1
#
_entry.id   AF-A0A7V4JQE8-F1
#
_cell.length_a   1.000
_cell.length_b   1.000
_cell.length_c   1.000
_cell.angle_alpha   90.00
_cell.angle_beta   90.00
_cell.angle_gamma   90.00
#
_symmetry.space_group_name_H-M   'P 1'
#
loop_
_entity.id
_entity.type
_entity.pdbx_description
1 polymer ?
#
loop_
_entity_poly.entity_id
_entity_poly.type
_entity_poly.pdbx_seq_one_letter_code
_entity_poly.pdbx_strand_id
1 'polypeptide(L)'
;MIKNFKNEKDLKLFIKRFLKENLKGLPPESKIEIEVVKIKPSEIILKFPFYSEGNLIRVNEVDFLLKNLIDLGIKVQVKYIDDIEIFEEN
;
A
#
# COMPACT_ATOMS: atom_id res chain seq x y z
N MET A 1 -14.93 7.96 -8.69
CA MET A 1 -16.06 7.60 -7.79
C MET A 1 -15.45 7.17 -6.47
N ILE A 2 -15.80 7.85 -5.37
CA ILE A 2 -15.27 7.52 -4.03
C ILE A 2 -15.81 6.17 -3.59
N LYS A 3 -14.93 5.26 -3.15
CA LYS A 3 -15.31 3.95 -2.63
C LYS A 3 -15.70 4.06 -1.16
N ASN A 4 -16.79 3.38 -0.80
CA ASN A 4 -17.24 3.27 0.58
C ASN A 4 -17.16 1.80 0.99
N PHE A 5 -16.43 1.53 2.07
CA PHE A 5 -16.26 0.18 2.59
C PHE A 5 -17.12 -0.02 3.84
N LYS A 6 -17.70 -1.22 3.97
CA LYS A 6 -18.58 -1.55 5.11
C LYS A 6 -17.79 -1.92 6.36
N ASN A 7 -16.65 -2.57 6.19
CA ASN A 7 -15.80 -3.07 7.26
C ASN A 7 -14.34 -3.19 6.81
N GLU A 8 -13.44 -3.51 7.75
CA GLU A 8 -12.00 -3.63 7.46
C GLU A 8 -11.69 -4.78 6.50
N LYS A 9 -12.44 -5.90 6.57
CA LYS A 9 -12.23 -7.06 5.70
C LYS A 9 -12.49 -6.72 4.24
N ASP A 10 -13.54 -5.95 3.99
CA ASP A 10 -13.93 -5.46 2.66
C ASP A 10 -12.86 -4.53 2.08
N LEU A 11 -12.40 -3.55 2.87
CA LEU A 11 -11.30 -2.67 2.51
C LEU A 11 -10.02 -3.47 2.21
N LYS A 12 -9.63 -4.39 3.11
CA LYS A 12 -8.42 -5.22 2.94
C LYS A 12 -8.51 -6.12 1.71
N LEU A 13 -9.68 -6.71 1.44
CA LEU A 13 -9.90 -7.53 0.24
C LEU A 13 -9.83 -6.70 -1.04
N PHE A 14 -10.41 -5.50 -1.04
CA PHE A 14 -10.33 -4.57 -2.15
C PHE A 14 -8.87 -4.20 -2.45
N ILE A 15 -8.11 -3.78 -1.42
CA ILE A 15 -6.70 -3.43 -1.58
C ILE A 15 -5.88 -4.64 -2.08
N LYS A 16 -6.11 -5.84 -1.55
CA LYS A 16 -5.43 -7.05 -2.06
C LYS A 16 -5.66 -7.29 -3.55
N ARG A 17 -6.91 -7.14 -4.00
CA ARG A 17 -7.25 -7.30 -5.43
C ARG A 17 -6.62 -6.20 -6.27
N PHE A 18 -6.72 -4.96 -5.80
CA PHE A 18 -6.14 -3.79 -6.45
C PHE A 18 -4.61 -3.94 -6.63
N LEU A 19 -3.88 -4.32 -5.58
CA LEU A 19 -2.44 -4.58 -5.67
C LEU A 19 -2.12 -5.71 -6.64
N LYS A 20 -2.89 -6.82 -6.62
CA LYS A 20 -2.69 -7.94 -7.55
C LYS A 20 -2.90 -7.55 -9.02
N GLU A 21 -3.83 -6.64 -9.29
CA GLU A 21 -4.14 -6.18 -10.65
C GLU A 21 -3.12 -5.17 -11.17
N ASN A 22 -2.59 -4.30 -10.29
CA ASN A 22 -1.70 -3.21 -10.66
C ASN A 22 -0.20 -3.55 -10.51
N LEU A 23 0.17 -4.46 -9.61
CA LEU A 23 1.55 -4.89 -9.36
C LEU A 23 1.81 -6.29 -9.94
N LYS A 24 1.61 -6.42 -11.26
CA LYS A 24 1.93 -7.65 -11.98
C LYS A 24 3.45 -7.76 -12.15
N GLY A 25 4.03 -8.91 -11.79
CA GLY A 25 5.47 -9.16 -11.92
C GLY A 25 6.27 -8.98 -10.64
N LEU A 26 5.62 -8.72 -9.49
CA LEU A 26 6.29 -8.84 -8.20
C LEU A 26 6.75 -10.28 -7.96
N PRO A 27 7.94 -10.49 -7.37
CA PRO A 27 8.37 -11.80 -6.91
C PRO A 27 7.31 -12.44 -6.00
N PRO A 28 7.07 -13.76 -6.08
CA PRO A 28 6.08 -14.44 -5.24
C PRO A 28 6.38 -14.32 -3.73
N GLU A 29 7.63 -14.02 -3.38
CA GLU A 29 8.12 -13.81 -2.02
C GLU A 29 7.80 -12.41 -1.48
N SER A 30 7.43 -11.46 -2.37
CA SER A 30 7.12 -10.09 -2.01
C SER A 30 5.73 -9.97 -1.39
N LYS A 31 5.67 -10.19 -0.07
CA LYS A 31 4.45 -9.98 0.72
C LYS A 31 4.31 -8.52 1.11
N ILE A 32 3.44 -7.80 0.42
CA ILE A 32 3.00 -6.46 0.84
C ILE A 32 1.98 -6.63 1.97
N GLU A 33 2.29 -6.09 3.14
CA GLU A 33 1.35 -6.10 4.26
C GLU A 33 0.40 -4.91 4.17
N ILE A 34 -0.86 -5.15 4.55
CA ILE A 34 -1.92 -4.15 4.55
C ILE A 34 -2.45 -4.01 5.97
N GLU A 35 -2.23 -2.84 6.54
CA GLU A 35 -2.73 -2.42 7.83
C GLU A 35 -3.84 -1.38 7.60
N VAL A 36 -5.01 -1.62 8.21
CA VAL A 36 -6.15 -0.70 8.13
C VAL A 36 -6.09 0.20 9.35
N VAL A 37 -5.92 1.50 9.14
CA VAL A 37 -5.91 2.50 10.22
C VAL A 37 -7.32 2.98 10.51
N LYS A 38 -8.12 3.19 9.46
CA LYS A 38 -9.49 3.72 9.59
C LYS A 38 -10.35 3.28 8.40
N ILE A 39 -11.65 3.05 8.62
CA ILE A 39 -12.60 2.72 7.54
C ILE A 39 -13.29 3.97 6.99
N LYS A 40 -13.61 4.96 7.84
CA LYS A 40 -14.35 6.18 7.46
C LYS A 40 -13.73 7.44 8.06
N PRO A 41 -13.03 8.29 7.29
CA PRO A 41 -12.57 8.02 5.91
C PRO A 41 -11.61 6.83 5.87
N SER A 42 -11.49 6.17 4.71
CA SER A 42 -10.63 5.00 4.57
C SER A 42 -9.16 5.41 4.61
N GLU A 43 -8.40 4.82 5.51
CA GLU A 43 -6.97 5.06 5.68
C GLU A 43 -6.25 3.74 5.93
N ILE A 44 -5.16 3.51 5.18
CA ILE A 44 -4.36 2.30 5.25
C ILE A 44 -2.86 2.61 5.26
N ILE A 45 -2.08 1.66 5.75
CA ILE A 45 -0.63 1.62 5.60
C ILE A 45 -0.28 0.38 4.76
N LEU A 46 0.51 0.59 3.71
CA LEU A 46 1.11 -0.47 2.91
C LEU A 46 2.58 -0.62 3.32
N LYS A 47 2.95 -1.79 3.84
CA LYS A 47 4.34 -2.11 4.18
C LYS A 47 4.93 -2.90 3.03
N PHE A 48 5.87 -2.28 2.33
CA PHE A 48 6.56 -2.89 1.19
C PHE A 48 7.82 -3.59 1.68
N PRO A 49 8.04 -4.87 1.29
CA PRO A 49 9.23 -5.62 1.65
C PRO A 49 10.41 -5.27 0.72
N PHE A 50 10.63 -3.99 0.46
CA PHE A 50 11.70 -3.48 -0.39
C PHE A 50 12.34 -2.26 0.26
N TYR A 51 13.62 -2.02 -0.02
CA TYR A 51 14.26 -0.74 0.28
C TYR A 51 13.73 0.36 -0.63
N SER A 52 13.59 1.57 -0.09
CA SER A 52 13.17 2.75 -0.86
C SER A 52 14.20 3.12 -1.94
N GLU A 53 15.48 2.99 -1.65
CA GLU A 53 16.60 3.29 -2.55
C GLU A 53 17.00 2.08 -3.40
N GLY A 54 17.05 2.25 -4.73
CA GLY A 54 17.64 1.27 -5.64
C GLY A 54 16.90 1.01 -6.96
N ASN A 55 15.70 1.57 -7.15
CA ASN A 55 15.01 1.43 -8.44
C ASN A 55 14.04 2.59 -8.74
N LEU A 56 14.51 3.63 -9.42
CA LEU A 56 13.73 4.81 -9.82
C LEU A 56 12.46 4.46 -10.60
N ILE A 57 12.47 3.34 -11.33
CA ILE A 57 11.31 2.84 -12.08
C ILE A 57 10.20 2.38 -11.11
N ARG A 58 10.54 1.78 -9.96
CA ARG A 58 9.56 1.34 -8.93
C ARG A 58 8.93 2.49 -8.17
N VAL A 59 9.68 3.56 -7.88
CA VAL A 59 9.16 4.74 -7.16
C VAL A 59 8.02 5.39 -7.94
N ASN A 60 8.21 5.58 -9.25
CA ASN A 60 7.17 6.12 -10.13
C ASN A 60 5.93 5.20 -10.21
N GLU A 61 6.12 3.88 -10.31
CA GLU A 61 5.01 2.92 -10.33
C GLU A 61 4.19 2.93 -9.03
N VAL A 62 4.87 3.07 -7.87
CA VAL A 62 4.21 3.22 -6.58
C VAL A 62 3.46 4.54 -6.50
N ASP A 63 4.01 5.65 -6.98
CA ASP A 63 3.32 6.95 -6.99
C ASP A 63 2.01 6.92 -7.81
N PHE A 64 2.04 6.29 -8.99
CA PHE A 64 0.82 6.07 -9.78
C PHE A 64 -0.20 5.20 -9.03
N LEU A 65 0.27 4.17 -8.35
CA LEU A 65 -0.56 3.29 -7.55
C LEU A 65 -1.22 4.03 -6.38
N LEU A 66 -0.47 4.88 -5.68
CA LEU A 66 -0.97 5.70 -4.57
C LEU A 66 -1.98 6.73 -5.05
N LYS A 67 -1.69 7.40 -6.16
CA LYS A 67 -2.62 8.36 -6.78
C LYS A 67 -3.97 7.69 -7.08
N ASN A 68 -3.96 6.50 -7.68
CA ASN A 68 -5.18 5.75 -7.97
C ASN A 68 -6.00 5.43 -6.71
N LEU A 69 -5.35 5.11 -5.59
CA LEU A 69 -6.04 4.87 -4.31
C LEU A 69 -6.61 6.15 -3.71
N ILE A 70 -5.87 7.26 -3.80
CA ILE A 70 -6.33 8.59 -3.36
C ILE A 70 -7.55 9.03 -4.18
N ASP A 71 -7.54 8.83 -5.50
CA ASP A 71 -8.66 9.14 -6.40
C ASP A 71 -9.92 8.30 -6.10
N LEU A 72 -9.75 7.13 -5.46
CA LEU A 72 -10.82 6.30 -4.92
C LEU A 72 -11.29 6.73 -3.52
N GLY A 73 -10.67 7.76 -2.94
CA GLY A 73 -10.97 8.28 -1.60
C GLY A 73 -10.32 7.48 -0.47
N ILE A 74 -9.23 6.76 -0.75
CA ILE A 74 -8.49 5.97 0.23
C ILE A 74 -7.18 6.71 0.51
N LYS A 75 -7.00 7.14 1.75
CA LYS A 75 -5.72 7.70 2.21
C LYS A 75 -4.74 6.54 2.40
N VAL A 76 -3.55 6.65 1.83
CA VAL A 76 -2.54 5.58 1.86
C VAL A 76 -1.23 6.16 2.35
N GLN A 77 -0.59 5.45 3.28
CA GLN A 77 0.79 5.66 3.66
C GLN A 77 1.61 4.45 3.22
N VAL A 78 2.84 4.69 2.77
CA VAL A 78 3.78 3.63 2.40
C VAL A 78 4.90 3.60 3.42
N LYS A 79 5.31 2.39 3.81
CA LYS A 79 6.51 2.15 4.60
C LYS A 79 7.37 1.12 3.89
N TYR A 80 8.64 1.43 3.69
CA TYR A 80 9.66 0.52 3.16
C TYR A 80 10.42 -0.16 4.30
N ILE A 81 11.32 -1.09 3.98
CA ILE A 81 12.11 -1.82 4.99
C ILE A 81 12.99 -0.86 5.79
N ASP A 82 13.63 0.09 5.11
CA ASP A 82 14.44 1.14 5.72
C ASP A 82 13.60 2.08 6.62
N ASP A 83 12.33 2.31 6.29
CA ASP A 83 11.43 3.06 7.19
C ASP A 83 11.06 2.26 8.46
N ILE A 84 11.27 0.95 8.49
CA ILE A 84 10.97 0.09 9.64
C ILE A 84 12.22 -0.10 10.49
N GLU A 85 13.37 -0.36 9.85
CA GLU A 85 14.66 -0.56 10.53
C GLU A 85 15.06 0.68 11.37
N ILE A 86 14.73 1.89 10.92
CA ILE A 86 15.01 3.14 11.65
C ILE A 86 14.24 3.23 12.98
N PHE A 87 13.16 2.45 13.18
CA PHE A 87 12.36 2.49 14.41
C PHE A 87 12.69 1.39 15.43
N GLU A 88 13.55 0.42 15.10
CA GLU A 88 14.00 -0.61 16.07
C GLU A 88 15.32 -0.28 16.77
N GLU A 89 16.02 0.80 16.38
CA GLU A 89 17.09 1.39 17.20
C GLU A 89 16.52 2.48 18.12
N ASN A 90 15.92 2.09 19.26
CA ASN A 90 15.85 2.85 20.52
C ASN A 90 15.43 1.97 21.70
#